data_AF-A0A6G9H9H8-F1
#
_entry.id   AF-A0A6G9H9H8-F1
#
_cell.length_a   1.000
_cell.length_b   1.000
_cell.length_c   1.000
_cell.angle_alpha   90.00
_cell.angle_beta   90.00
_cell.angle_gamma   90.00
#
_symmetry.space_group_name_H-M   'P 1'
#
loop_
_entity.id
_entity.type
_entity.pdbx_description
1 polymer ?
#
loop_
_entity_poly.entity_id
_entity_poly.type
_entity_poly.pdbx_seq_one_letter_code
_entity_poly.pdbx_strand_id
1 'polypeptide(L)'
;MVALAGQARAGVSAGAAVGSVRETSLVGGPAPYTFQPGARAVTGAATTSDARRLDAGATYRDSIRPGDRLTYRVDLDATSDAYVSAVAVPPATSEVAYGDRIKVSLQNRQGNDCSSNDARFGASARFPRPLAAYAYRTIEKGAYACQEAGPYFVVVERVSDDATTATPWDLEIRHVREPAVTAPGGPTTAPSVWPSASPVPAEEGPRARAGGAGFYDAEGLTRGEWTARIEPGASLFYRVPVDWGQQLFVSADLGSSPGTGFVSGALAMSLYNPARGLVGDSGSVSYDGRQKTTALDPLPPVAYENRFGSRSGAKEMRFAGWYYLRVSLNPEVGRTFGAKPYGLTLRVNVEGAAKSGPRYAGPAGDFAVDEGKRDEAAGGPGGAADSGTMALVAAAGIGTGTLLVLWLGAWTLLARRRAARMPAGR
;
A
#
# COMPACT_ATOMS: atom_id res chain seq x y z
N MET A 1 81.68 -22.68 18.84
CA MET A 1 82.30 -21.56 18.11
C MET A 1 81.24 -21.06 17.11
N VAL A 2 80.69 -19.85 17.37
CA VAL A 2 79.87 -18.97 16.50
C VAL A 2 78.50 -19.55 16.04
N ALA A 3 77.34 -19.22 16.65
CA ALA A 3 76.52 -17.98 16.57
C ALA A 3 76.03 -17.68 15.12
N LEU A 4 74.81 -17.22 14.78
CA LEU A 4 73.53 -16.86 15.40
C LEU A 4 72.60 -16.44 14.22
N ALA A 5 71.27 -16.48 14.43
CA ALA A 5 70.19 -15.83 13.66
C ALA A 5 69.92 -16.35 12.22
N GLY A 6 68.68 -16.60 11.79
CA GLY A 6 67.36 -16.21 12.27
C GLY A 6 66.56 -15.69 11.08
N GLN A 7 65.42 -16.29 10.76
CA GLN A 7 64.30 -15.61 10.08
C GLN A 7 63.04 -16.49 10.11
N ALA A 8 62.03 -15.99 10.81
CA ALA A 8 60.67 -16.52 10.86
C ALA A 8 59.91 -16.13 9.59
N ARG A 9 59.15 -17.07 9.01
CA ARG A 9 58.11 -16.79 8.03
C ARG A 9 56.76 -17.22 8.59
N ALA A 10 55.89 -16.24 8.79
CA ALA A 10 54.49 -16.43 9.11
C ALA A 10 53.75 -17.02 7.90
N GLY A 11 53.07 -18.14 8.09
CA GLY A 11 52.17 -18.73 7.11
C GLY A 11 50.82 -18.03 7.15
N VAL A 12 50.41 -17.45 6.03
CA VAL A 12 49.06 -16.91 5.80
C VAL A 12 48.16 -18.07 5.37
N SER A 13 47.18 -18.40 6.22
CA SER A 13 46.12 -19.37 5.91
C SER A 13 45.01 -18.66 5.12
N ALA A 14 44.95 -18.89 3.81
CA ALA A 14 43.84 -18.44 2.97
C ALA A 14 42.63 -19.37 3.17
N GLY A 15 41.59 -18.87 3.84
CA GLY A 15 40.30 -19.55 3.95
C GLY A 15 39.51 -19.45 2.64
N ALA A 16 39.21 -20.59 2.03
CA ALA A 16 38.29 -20.68 0.90
C ALA A 16 36.85 -20.54 1.40
N ALA A 17 36.26 -19.37 1.21
CA ALA A 17 34.83 -19.17 1.38
C ALA A 17 34.11 -19.71 0.13
N VAL A 18 33.42 -20.85 0.27
CA VAL A 18 32.48 -21.35 -0.74
C VAL A 18 31.26 -20.45 -0.71
N GLY A 19 31.28 -19.39 -1.52
CA GLY A 19 30.12 -18.55 -1.77
C GLY A 19 29.12 -19.33 -2.61
N SER A 20 28.01 -19.75 -2.00
CA SER A 20 26.83 -20.25 -2.72
C SER A 20 26.27 -19.12 -3.57
N VAL A 21 26.62 -19.10 -4.85
CA VAL A 21 25.97 -18.24 -5.83
C VAL A 21 24.54 -18.77 -5.99
N ARG A 22 23.56 -18.02 -5.47
CA ARG A 22 22.16 -18.19 -5.87
C ARG A 22 22.10 -17.85 -7.36
N GLU A 23 21.92 -18.87 -8.19
CA GLU A 23 21.55 -18.69 -9.59
C GLU A 23 20.17 -18.03 -9.63
N THR A 24 20.13 -16.75 -9.96
CA THR A 24 18.89 -16.07 -10.30
C THR A 24 18.47 -16.57 -11.67
N SER A 25 17.45 -17.42 -11.74
CA SER A 25 16.86 -17.85 -13.01
C SER A 25 16.33 -16.64 -13.77
N LEU A 26 17.06 -16.22 -14.81
CA LEU A 26 16.75 -15.10 -15.70
C LEU A 26 15.78 -15.48 -16.82
N VAL A 27 14.68 -16.14 -16.47
CA VAL A 27 13.48 -16.25 -17.32
C VAL A 27 12.25 -16.12 -16.43
N GLY A 28 12.10 -14.95 -15.81
CA GLY A 28 10.95 -14.62 -14.96
C GLY A 28 9.97 -13.74 -15.72
N GLY A 29 8.70 -14.15 -15.82
CA GLY A 29 7.63 -13.21 -16.15
C GLY A 29 7.49 -12.12 -15.08
N PRO A 30 6.63 -11.11 -15.30
CA PRO A 30 6.44 -10.02 -14.34
C PRO A 30 6.06 -10.58 -12.96
N ALA A 31 6.60 -9.94 -11.91
CA ALA A 31 6.33 -10.36 -10.54
C ALA A 31 4.81 -10.39 -10.26
N PRO A 32 4.27 -11.46 -9.65
CA PRO A 32 2.86 -11.55 -9.32
C PRO A 32 2.51 -10.53 -8.23
N TYR A 33 1.22 -10.20 -8.13
CA TYR A 33 0.73 -9.29 -7.10
C TYR A 33 1.02 -9.82 -5.69
N THR A 34 1.65 -8.99 -4.84
CA THR A 34 1.87 -9.31 -3.43
C THR A 34 0.64 -8.93 -2.62
N PHE A 35 -0.09 -9.94 -2.19
CA PHE A 35 -1.16 -9.79 -1.21
C PHE A 35 -0.60 -9.64 0.20
N GLN A 36 -1.42 -9.11 1.11
CA GLN A 36 -1.10 -9.05 2.52
C GLN A 36 -0.85 -10.46 3.12
N PRO A 37 0.33 -10.71 3.73
CA PRO A 37 0.58 -11.89 4.53
C PRO A 37 -0.44 -12.03 5.66
N GLY A 38 -0.95 -13.23 5.86
CA GLY A 38 -1.98 -13.51 6.87
C GLY A 38 -3.38 -13.01 6.50
N ALA A 39 -3.62 -12.55 5.27
CA ALA A 39 -4.97 -12.29 4.79
C ALA A 39 -5.83 -13.57 4.90
N ARG A 40 -6.99 -13.44 5.55
CA ARG A 40 -7.85 -14.56 5.91
C ARG A 40 -8.64 -15.05 4.70
N ALA A 41 -8.69 -16.35 4.46
CA ALA A 41 -9.58 -16.90 3.44
C ALA A 41 -11.04 -16.64 3.82
N VAL A 42 -11.85 -16.23 2.85
CA VAL A 42 -13.30 -16.10 2.96
C VAL A 42 -13.92 -16.59 1.65
N THR A 43 -15.20 -16.97 1.70
CA THR A 43 -15.97 -17.29 0.51
C THR A 43 -17.23 -16.45 0.51
N GLY A 44 -17.38 -15.61 -0.51
CA GLY A 44 -18.56 -14.81 -0.75
C GLY A 44 -19.77 -15.68 -1.04
N ALA A 45 -20.91 -15.29 -0.49
CA ALA A 45 -22.17 -15.99 -0.68
C ALA A 45 -22.97 -15.42 -1.86
N ALA A 46 -23.85 -16.23 -2.45
CA ALA A 46 -24.81 -15.76 -3.44
C ALA A 46 -25.96 -14.93 -2.83
N THR A 47 -26.17 -15.05 -1.51
CA THR A 47 -27.29 -14.45 -0.77
C THR A 47 -26.80 -13.77 0.50
N THR A 48 -27.63 -12.90 1.07
CA THR A 48 -27.34 -12.23 2.34
C THR A 48 -27.44 -13.14 3.57
N SER A 49 -28.23 -14.23 3.50
CA SER A 49 -28.40 -15.21 4.59
C SER A 49 -27.10 -15.96 4.91
N ASP A 50 -26.33 -16.27 3.88
CA ASP A 50 -25.11 -17.09 3.98
C ASP A 50 -23.84 -16.23 3.98
N ALA A 51 -23.98 -14.91 3.90
CA ALA A 51 -22.89 -13.96 3.81
C ALA A 51 -21.98 -14.01 5.05
N ARG A 52 -20.70 -14.32 4.82
CA ARG A 52 -19.68 -14.39 5.87
C ARG A 52 -19.25 -12.99 6.31
N ARG A 53 -18.98 -12.85 7.60
CA ARG A 53 -18.61 -11.57 8.21
C ARG A 53 -17.17 -11.18 7.90
N LEU A 54 -16.96 -9.90 7.55
CA LEU A 54 -15.67 -9.25 7.44
C LEU A 54 -15.44 -8.33 8.64
N ASP A 55 -14.53 -8.73 9.53
CA ASP A 55 -14.10 -7.89 10.66
C ASP A 55 -13.38 -6.62 10.19
N ALA A 56 -13.62 -5.51 10.90
CA ALA A 56 -12.90 -4.26 10.68
C ALA A 56 -11.40 -4.41 11.02
N GLY A 57 -10.55 -3.79 10.22
CA GLY A 57 -9.08 -3.85 10.35
C GLY A 57 -8.46 -5.13 9.78
N ALA A 58 -9.25 -6.10 9.33
CA ALA A 58 -8.75 -7.33 8.73
C ALA A 58 -8.76 -7.27 7.19
N THR A 59 -7.84 -8.04 6.60
CA THR A 59 -7.76 -8.28 5.16
C THR A 59 -8.10 -9.72 4.86
N TYR A 60 -8.82 -9.94 3.78
CA TYR A 60 -9.37 -11.22 3.35
C TYR A 60 -8.97 -11.55 1.92
N ARG A 61 -9.01 -12.84 1.59
CA ARG A 61 -8.79 -13.37 0.24
C ARG A 61 -9.99 -14.19 -0.20
N ASP A 62 -10.34 -14.03 -1.47
CA ASP A 62 -11.34 -14.85 -2.18
C ASP A 62 -10.95 -14.93 -3.67
N SER A 63 -11.81 -15.48 -4.52
CA SER A 63 -11.68 -15.51 -5.98
C SER A 63 -13.04 -15.27 -6.64
N ILE A 64 -13.05 -14.64 -7.82
CA ILE A 64 -14.28 -14.26 -8.51
C ILE A 64 -14.25 -14.67 -9.99
N ARG A 65 -15.26 -15.42 -10.43
CA ARG A 65 -15.42 -15.81 -11.84
C ARG A 65 -16.10 -14.70 -12.64
N PRO A 66 -15.98 -14.70 -13.98
CA PRO A 66 -16.77 -13.79 -14.80
C PRO A 66 -18.27 -13.94 -14.49
N GLY A 67 -18.96 -12.82 -14.25
CA GLY A 67 -20.40 -12.80 -13.94
C GLY A 67 -20.75 -13.11 -12.48
N ASP A 68 -19.79 -13.50 -11.64
CA ASP A 68 -20.06 -13.76 -10.23
C ASP A 68 -20.44 -12.47 -9.48
N ARG A 69 -21.38 -12.64 -8.54
CA ARG A 69 -21.81 -11.64 -7.55
C ARG A 69 -21.62 -12.23 -6.16
N LEU A 70 -20.57 -11.80 -5.47
CA LEU A 70 -20.16 -12.30 -4.16
C LEU A 70 -20.62 -11.36 -3.04
N THR A 71 -21.34 -11.90 -2.07
CA THR A 71 -21.90 -11.14 -0.94
C THR A 71 -21.20 -11.49 0.37
N TYR A 72 -20.79 -10.47 1.10
CA TYR A 72 -20.18 -10.55 2.42
C TYR A 72 -20.96 -9.67 3.41
N ARG A 73 -20.86 -9.96 4.70
CA ARG A 73 -21.50 -9.18 5.76
C ARG A 73 -20.48 -8.30 6.46
N VAL A 74 -20.85 -7.06 6.76
CA VAL A 74 -20.14 -6.21 7.73
C VAL A 74 -21.11 -5.77 8.81
N ASP A 75 -20.69 -5.86 10.07
CA ASP A 75 -21.46 -5.32 11.19
C ASP A 75 -20.96 -3.92 11.48
N LEU A 76 -21.83 -2.93 11.36
CA LEU A 76 -21.47 -1.53 11.47
C LEU A 76 -22.18 -0.89 12.68
N ASP A 77 -21.50 0.05 13.35
CA ASP A 77 -22.10 0.84 14.43
C ASP A 77 -22.90 2.03 13.87
N ALA A 78 -23.42 2.91 14.73
CA ALA A 78 -24.21 4.09 14.32
C ALA A 78 -23.37 5.40 14.30
N THR A 79 -22.05 5.32 14.44
CA THR A 79 -21.21 6.51 14.71
C THR A 79 -20.00 6.64 13.79
N SER A 80 -19.43 5.52 13.35
CA SER A 80 -18.21 5.45 12.57
C SER A 80 -18.51 5.31 11.08
N ASP A 81 -17.68 5.92 10.26
CA ASP A 81 -17.69 5.68 8.82
C ASP A 81 -17.02 4.34 8.53
N ALA A 82 -17.51 3.64 7.51
CA ALA A 82 -17.01 2.34 7.11
C ALA A 82 -16.66 2.34 5.64
N TYR A 83 -15.51 1.75 5.31
CA TYR A 83 -15.02 1.60 3.94
C TYR A 83 -14.62 0.16 3.71
N VAL A 84 -15.10 -0.41 2.60
CA VAL A 84 -14.72 -1.75 2.17
C VAL A 84 -14.19 -1.67 0.76
N SER A 85 -12.93 -2.08 0.59
CA SER A 85 -12.25 -2.12 -0.70
C SER A 85 -12.07 -3.57 -1.16
N ALA A 86 -12.12 -3.77 -2.48
CA ALA A 86 -11.75 -5.03 -3.11
C ALA A 86 -10.74 -4.74 -4.23
N VAL A 87 -9.65 -5.51 -4.23
CA VAL A 87 -8.64 -5.53 -5.29
C VAL A 87 -8.80 -6.83 -6.05
N ALA A 88 -9.21 -6.75 -7.30
CA ALA A 88 -9.27 -7.89 -8.21
C ALA A 88 -7.96 -8.03 -8.97
N VAL A 89 -7.37 -9.22 -8.93
CA VAL A 89 -6.06 -9.52 -9.49
C VAL A 89 -6.24 -10.54 -10.62
N PRO A 90 -6.35 -10.09 -11.88
CA PRO A 90 -6.34 -11.00 -13.01
C PRO A 90 -4.96 -11.65 -13.17
N PRO A 91 -4.89 -12.95 -13.53
CA PRO A 91 -3.63 -13.56 -13.96
C PRO A 91 -3.00 -12.76 -15.10
N ALA A 92 -1.67 -12.65 -15.12
CA ALA A 92 -0.93 -11.85 -16.13
C ALA A 92 -1.16 -12.32 -17.57
N THR A 93 -1.54 -13.59 -17.76
CA THR A 93 -1.84 -14.20 -19.07
C THR A 93 -3.31 -14.08 -19.47
N SER A 94 -4.16 -13.45 -18.65
CA SER A 94 -5.59 -13.34 -18.95
C SER A 94 -5.82 -12.45 -20.17
N GLU A 95 -6.77 -12.80 -21.01
CA GLU A 95 -7.35 -11.82 -21.93
C GLU A 95 -8.41 -11.05 -21.18
N VAL A 96 -8.33 -9.72 -21.25
CA VAL A 96 -9.26 -8.79 -20.61
C VAL A 96 -9.84 -7.83 -21.64
N ALA A 97 -11.12 -7.54 -21.51
CA ALA A 97 -11.82 -6.56 -22.32
C ALA A 97 -11.77 -5.16 -21.70
N TYR A 98 -12.10 -4.13 -22.49
CA TYR A 98 -12.15 -2.76 -21.96
C TYR A 98 -13.29 -2.54 -20.97
N GLY A 99 -14.38 -3.30 -21.14
CA GLY A 99 -15.60 -3.23 -20.34
C GLY A 99 -15.51 -4.02 -19.04
N ASP A 100 -14.56 -4.97 -18.98
CA ASP A 100 -14.27 -5.76 -17.79
C ASP A 100 -13.99 -4.84 -16.60
N ARG A 101 -14.68 -5.11 -15.49
CA ARG A 101 -14.58 -4.32 -14.27
C ARG A 101 -14.90 -5.12 -13.04
N ILE A 102 -14.41 -4.62 -11.92
CA ILE A 102 -14.90 -4.98 -10.60
C ILE A 102 -15.80 -3.87 -10.08
N LYS A 103 -17.00 -4.22 -9.61
CA LYS A 103 -17.91 -3.31 -8.92
C LYS A 103 -18.00 -3.70 -7.46
N VAL A 104 -17.97 -2.71 -6.58
CA VAL A 104 -18.13 -2.90 -5.13
C VAL A 104 -19.31 -2.02 -4.68
N SER A 105 -20.24 -2.62 -3.96
CA SER A 105 -21.38 -1.93 -3.35
C SER A 105 -21.44 -2.24 -1.86
N LEU A 106 -21.90 -1.29 -1.06
CA LEU A 106 -22.25 -1.51 0.34
C LEU A 106 -23.75 -1.28 0.51
N GLN A 107 -24.48 -2.31 0.87
CA GLN A 107 -25.93 -2.36 0.90
C GLN A 107 -26.48 -2.42 2.32
N ASN A 108 -27.59 -1.76 2.58
CA ASN A 108 -28.36 -1.94 3.81
C ASN A 108 -29.15 -3.27 3.78
N ARG A 109 -29.90 -3.56 4.84
CA ARG A 109 -30.67 -4.82 4.96
C ARG A 109 -31.80 -4.96 3.94
N GLN A 110 -32.23 -3.85 3.33
CA GLN A 110 -33.26 -3.81 2.30
C GLN A 110 -32.68 -3.93 0.88
N GLY A 111 -31.35 -4.07 0.74
CA GLY A 111 -30.67 -4.17 -0.55
C GLY A 111 -30.41 -2.82 -1.23
N ASN A 112 -30.66 -1.69 -0.55
CA ASN A 112 -30.35 -0.36 -1.08
C ASN A 112 -28.86 -0.06 -0.89
N ASP A 113 -28.21 0.40 -1.95
CA ASP A 113 -26.81 0.83 -1.92
C ASP A 113 -26.67 2.10 -1.04
N CYS A 114 -25.85 2.02 0.00
CA CYS A 114 -25.34 3.19 0.71
C CYS A 114 -24.33 3.93 -0.17
N SER A 115 -23.50 3.17 -0.88
CA SER A 115 -22.71 3.65 -2.03
C SER A 115 -22.24 2.48 -2.88
N SER A 116 -21.79 2.80 -4.08
CA SER A 116 -21.15 1.86 -5.01
C SER A 116 -20.12 2.57 -5.87
N ASN A 117 -19.02 1.89 -6.19
CA ASN A 117 -18.06 2.31 -7.20
C ASN A 117 -17.56 1.10 -8.00
N ASP A 118 -16.99 1.36 -9.18
CA ASP A 118 -16.34 0.35 -10.01
C ASP A 118 -14.95 0.77 -10.47
N ALA A 119 -14.15 -0.22 -10.86
CA ALA A 119 -12.86 -0.03 -11.51
C ALA A 119 -12.76 -0.93 -12.74
N ARG A 120 -12.34 -0.37 -13.87
CA ARG A 120 -12.29 -1.02 -15.19
C ARG A 120 -10.96 -0.80 -15.89
N PHE A 121 -10.64 -1.62 -16.90
CA PHE A 121 -9.39 -1.45 -17.66
C PHE A 121 -9.40 -0.24 -18.60
N GLY A 122 -10.57 0.10 -19.17
CA GLY A 122 -10.72 1.24 -20.09
C GLY A 122 -10.18 0.95 -21.50
N ALA A 123 -10.49 1.85 -22.44
CA ALA A 123 -10.25 1.62 -23.86
C ALA A 123 -8.76 1.67 -24.27
N SER A 124 -7.95 2.44 -23.56
CA SER A 124 -6.56 2.75 -23.92
C SER A 124 -5.54 1.81 -23.26
N ALA A 125 -5.80 1.26 -22.06
CA ALA A 125 -4.94 0.26 -21.40
C ALA A 125 -5.66 -1.08 -21.22
N ARG A 126 -5.84 -1.83 -22.31
CA ARG A 126 -6.50 -3.15 -22.30
C ARG A 126 -5.48 -4.27 -22.02
N PHE A 127 -5.00 -4.36 -20.78
CA PHE A 127 -4.12 -5.45 -20.35
C PHE A 127 -4.34 -5.80 -18.88
N PRO A 128 -4.10 -7.06 -18.48
CA PRO A 128 -4.27 -7.52 -17.10
C PRO A 128 -3.42 -6.70 -16.13
N ARG A 129 -4.07 -6.16 -15.10
CA ARG A 129 -3.44 -5.50 -13.95
C ARG A 129 -4.43 -5.50 -12.78
N PRO A 130 -3.97 -5.37 -11.53
CA PRO A 130 -4.88 -5.31 -10.39
C PRO A 130 -5.88 -4.15 -10.52
N LEU A 131 -7.17 -4.40 -10.34
CA LEU A 131 -8.23 -3.37 -10.31
C LEU A 131 -8.71 -3.18 -8.87
N ALA A 132 -8.74 -1.95 -8.37
CA ALA A 132 -9.20 -1.66 -7.01
C ALA A 132 -10.39 -0.71 -7.02
N ALA A 133 -11.46 -1.10 -6.32
CA ALA A 133 -12.64 -0.30 -6.08
C ALA A 133 -13.04 -0.41 -4.60
N TYR A 134 -13.87 0.53 -4.14
CA TYR A 134 -14.35 0.55 -2.76
C TYR A 134 -15.80 1.02 -2.70
N ALA A 135 -16.50 0.61 -1.65
CA ALA A 135 -17.76 1.17 -1.24
C ALA A 135 -17.68 1.59 0.22
N TYR A 136 -18.57 2.49 0.60
CA TYR A 136 -18.54 3.15 1.89
C TYR A 136 -19.92 3.46 2.45
N ARG A 137 -19.96 3.68 3.75
CA ARG A 137 -21.08 4.25 4.48
C ARG A 137 -20.54 5.33 5.40
N THR A 138 -20.96 6.56 5.17
CA THR A 138 -20.65 7.72 6.00
C THR A 138 -21.81 8.03 6.94
N ILE A 139 -21.51 8.38 8.18
CA ILE A 139 -22.48 8.85 9.17
C ILE A 139 -22.59 10.37 9.05
N GLU A 140 -23.76 10.82 8.61
CA GLU A 140 -24.00 12.20 8.22
C GLU A 140 -25.25 12.74 8.91
N LYS A 141 -25.13 13.92 9.51
CA LYS A 141 -26.28 14.58 10.11
C LYS A 141 -27.28 14.96 9.02
N GLY A 142 -28.49 14.42 9.10
CA GLY A 142 -29.58 14.71 8.17
C GLY A 142 -29.69 13.74 6.99
N ALA A 143 -28.81 12.73 6.88
CA ALA A 143 -29.00 11.65 5.93
C ALA A 143 -30.18 10.76 6.36
N TYR A 144 -31.02 10.39 5.40
CA TYR A 144 -32.25 9.62 5.63
C TYR A 144 -32.07 8.10 5.51
N ALA A 145 -30.91 7.64 5.03
CA ALA A 145 -30.62 6.24 4.80
C ALA A 145 -29.19 5.89 5.26
N CYS A 146 -28.99 4.61 5.55
CA CYS A 146 -27.68 4.06 5.89
C CYS A 146 -27.01 4.70 7.13
N GLN A 147 -27.81 5.09 8.14
CA GLN A 147 -27.30 5.70 9.39
C GLN A 147 -27.39 4.76 10.61
N GLU A 148 -28.13 3.66 10.49
CA GLU A 148 -28.41 2.76 11.62
C GLU A 148 -27.26 1.78 11.90
N ALA A 149 -27.17 1.31 13.14
CA ALA A 149 -26.29 0.20 13.48
C ALA A 149 -26.86 -1.15 13.01
N GLY A 150 -25.98 -2.09 12.69
CA GLY A 150 -26.33 -3.48 12.40
C GLY A 150 -25.62 -4.06 11.18
N PRO A 151 -26.11 -5.20 10.65
CA PRO A 151 -25.56 -5.79 9.44
C PRO A 151 -25.85 -4.95 8.20
N TYR A 152 -24.80 -4.80 7.41
CA TYR A 152 -24.78 -4.33 6.04
C TYR A 152 -24.09 -5.40 5.18
N PHE A 153 -24.27 -5.32 3.86
CA PHE A 153 -23.76 -6.32 2.94
C PHE A 153 -22.84 -5.68 1.91
N VAL A 154 -21.62 -6.18 1.83
CA VAL A 154 -20.67 -5.83 0.78
C VAL A 154 -20.93 -6.76 -0.38
N VAL A 155 -21.17 -6.20 -1.56
CA VAL A 155 -21.34 -6.96 -2.79
C VAL A 155 -20.18 -6.65 -3.71
N VAL A 156 -19.48 -7.69 -4.15
CA VAL A 156 -18.38 -7.60 -5.13
C VAL A 156 -18.81 -8.33 -6.39
N GLU A 157 -18.84 -7.64 -7.51
CA GLU A 157 -19.30 -8.15 -8.80
C GLU A 157 -18.18 -8.07 -9.83
N ARG A 158 -17.94 -9.16 -10.57
CA ARG A 158 -17.11 -9.12 -11.78
C ARG A 158 -18.01 -9.04 -12.98
N VAL A 159 -18.04 -7.87 -13.61
CA VAL A 159 -18.73 -7.69 -14.90
C VAL A 159 -17.69 -7.92 -15.98
N SER A 160 -17.95 -8.87 -16.88
CA SER A 160 -17.05 -9.23 -17.97
C SER A 160 -17.78 -9.36 -19.30
N ASP A 161 -17.07 -9.09 -20.38
CA ASP A 161 -17.53 -9.37 -21.74
C ASP A 161 -17.39 -10.88 -22.06
N ASP A 162 -18.23 -11.43 -22.94
CA ASP A 162 -18.24 -12.87 -23.28
C ASP A 162 -16.91 -13.37 -23.88
N ALA A 163 -16.13 -12.47 -24.50
CA ALA A 163 -14.84 -12.77 -25.12
C ALA A 163 -13.67 -12.84 -24.11
N THR A 164 -13.90 -12.46 -22.85
CA THR A 164 -12.87 -12.45 -21.80
C THR A 164 -12.55 -13.87 -21.32
N THR A 165 -11.29 -14.13 -20.99
CA THR A 165 -10.90 -15.43 -20.41
C THR A 165 -11.71 -15.78 -19.16
N ALA A 166 -12.21 -17.02 -19.12
CA ALA A 166 -13.07 -17.52 -18.03
C ALA A 166 -12.32 -17.76 -16.71
N THR A 167 -11.00 -17.51 -16.66
CA THR A 167 -10.18 -17.72 -15.48
C THR A 167 -10.64 -16.82 -14.33
N PRO A 168 -10.84 -17.36 -13.12
CA PRO A 168 -11.15 -16.54 -11.94
C PRO A 168 -10.07 -15.49 -11.69
N TRP A 169 -10.47 -14.34 -11.16
CA TRP A 169 -9.55 -13.35 -10.61
C TRP A 169 -9.45 -13.54 -9.11
N ASP A 170 -8.25 -13.45 -8.56
CA ASP A 170 -8.08 -13.43 -7.11
C ASP A 170 -8.59 -12.11 -6.55
N LEU A 171 -9.10 -12.12 -5.31
CA LEU A 171 -9.58 -10.95 -4.60
C LEU A 171 -8.78 -10.71 -3.32
N GLU A 172 -8.39 -9.46 -3.08
CA GLU A 172 -8.01 -8.96 -1.76
C GLU A 172 -9.07 -7.99 -1.25
N ILE A 173 -9.71 -8.29 -0.12
CA ILE A 173 -10.82 -7.51 0.43
C ILE A 173 -10.39 -6.93 1.78
N ARG A 174 -10.59 -5.64 2.00
CA ARG A 174 -10.22 -4.96 3.25
C ARG A 174 -11.36 -4.09 3.75
N HIS A 175 -11.72 -4.27 5.02
CA HIS A 175 -12.71 -3.44 5.74
C HIS A 175 -11.98 -2.54 6.75
N VAL A 176 -12.12 -1.22 6.62
CA VAL A 176 -11.56 -0.23 7.55
C VAL A 176 -12.65 0.70 8.06
N ARG A 177 -12.42 1.29 9.24
CA ARG A 177 -13.35 2.23 9.89
C ARG A 177 -12.66 3.55 10.19
N GLU A 178 -13.29 4.65 9.82
CA GLU A 178 -12.88 5.98 10.27
C GLU A 178 -13.70 6.33 11.53
N PRO A 179 -13.07 6.67 12.66
CA PRO A 179 -13.79 7.00 13.88
C PRO A 179 -14.70 8.23 13.71
N ALA A 180 -15.71 8.34 14.57
CA ALA A 180 -16.54 9.55 14.66
C ALA A 180 -15.70 10.78 15.02
N VAL A 181 -16.13 11.97 14.59
CA VAL A 181 -15.55 13.25 15.04
C VAL A 181 -16.26 13.72 16.31
N THR A 182 -15.51 14.07 17.37
CA THR A 182 -16.06 14.43 18.70
C THR A 182 -16.84 15.74 18.72
N ALA A 183 -16.56 16.63 17.76
CA ALA A 183 -17.25 17.91 17.59
C ALA A 183 -17.93 17.95 16.21
N PRO A 184 -19.03 17.21 16.02
CA PRO A 184 -19.76 17.23 14.76
C PRO A 184 -20.37 18.64 14.57
N GLY A 185 -19.97 19.33 13.50
CA GLY A 185 -20.33 20.73 13.26
C GLY A 185 -19.22 21.63 12.70
N GLY A 186 -18.10 21.04 12.28
CA GLY A 186 -17.08 21.74 11.50
C GLY A 186 -17.58 22.17 10.11
N PRO A 187 -16.75 22.91 9.36
CA PRO A 187 -17.09 23.31 7.99
C PRO A 187 -17.52 22.10 7.15
N THR A 188 -18.55 22.29 6.33
CA THR A 188 -19.03 21.26 5.39
C THR A 188 -18.78 21.65 3.93
N THR A 189 -18.13 22.79 3.71
CA THR A 189 -17.82 23.28 2.36
C THR A 189 -16.45 22.78 1.96
N ALA A 190 -16.41 21.88 0.96
CA ALA A 190 -15.16 21.44 0.36
C ALA A 190 -14.39 22.62 -0.26
N PRO A 191 -13.04 22.65 -0.17
CA PRO A 191 -12.22 23.54 -0.96
C PRO A 191 -12.60 23.49 -2.45
N SER A 192 -12.76 24.67 -3.07
CA SER A 192 -13.15 24.80 -4.48
C SER A 192 -12.06 25.43 -5.35
N VAL A 193 -11.04 26.03 -4.71
CA VAL A 193 -9.91 26.68 -5.37
C VAL A 193 -8.62 26.17 -4.73
N TRP A 194 -7.70 25.70 -5.56
CA TRP A 194 -6.38 25.25 -5.15
C TRP A 194 -5.36 25.48 -6.27
N PRO A 195 -4.06 25.52 -5.94
CA PRO A 195 -3.00 25.61 -6.94
C PRO A 195 -3.10 24.47 -7.95
N SER A 196 -3.10 24.80 -9.24
CA SER A 196 -3.10 23.83 -10.34
C SER A 196 -1.79 23.78 -11.12
N ALA A 197 -0.89 24.74 -10.87
CA ALA A 197 0.44 24.77 -11.47
C ALA A 197 1.25 23.58 -10.97
N SER A 198 2.01 22.96 -11.86
CA SER A 198 2.98 21.93 -11.48
C SER A 198 4.03 22.55 -10.55
N PRO A 199 4.32 21.93 -9.39
CA PRO A 199 5.34 22.42 -8.48
C PRO A 199 6.72 22.42 -9.12
N VAL A 200 7.61 23.27 -8.59
CA VAL A 200 9.03 23.23 -8.96
C VAL A 200 9.60 21.87 -8.58
N PRO A 201 10.32 21.18 -9.48
CA PRO A 201 11.00 19.93 -9.15
C PRO A 201 11.88 20.08 -7.91
N ALA A 202 11.98 19.01 -7.11
CA ALA A 202 12.92 19.00 -5.99
C ALA A 202 14.35 19.22 -6.50
N GLU A 203 15.14 19.99 -5.76
CA GLU A 203 16.57 20.21 -6.08
C GLU A 203 17.41 18.95 -5.84
N GLU A 204 16.91 18.04 -5.01
CA GLU A 204 17.55 16.74 -4.77
C GLU A 204 17.57 15.90 -6.04
N GLY A 205 18.74 15.35 -6.37
CA GLY A 205 18.91 14.48 -7.52
C GLY A 205 18.10 13.16 -7.40
N PRO A 206 17.97 12.42 -8.52
CA PRO A 206 17.14 11.21 -8.55
C PRO A 206 17.65 10.11 -7.61
N ARG A 207 16.74 9.51 -6.83
CA ARG A 207 17.06 8.41 -5.89
C ARG A 207 16.44 7.10 -6.34
N ALA A 208 17.17 5.99 -6.25
CA ALA A 208 16.62 4.70 -6.62
C ALA A 208 15.60 4.21 -5.57
N ARG A 209 14.45 3.71 -6.02
CA ARG A 209 13.44 3.05 -5.20
C ARG A 209 12.70 2.00 -6.03
N ALA A 210 12.97 0.73 -5.75
CA ALA A 210 12.13 -0.34 -6.28
C ALA A 210 10.69 -0.15 -5.80
N GLY A 211 9.71 -0.52 -6.62
CA GLY A 211 8.30 -0.55 -6.19
C GLY A 211 7.94 -1.91 -5.61
N GLY A 212 6.95 -1.93 -4.72
CA GLY A 212 6.30 -3.18 -4.30
C GLY A 212 5.45 -3.77 -5.42
N ALA A 213 4.94 -5.00 -5.23
CA ALA A 213 4.07 -5.66 -6.20
C ALA A 213 2.57 -5.63 -5.82
N GLY A 214 2.22 -5.06 -4.66
CA GLY A 214 0.85 -4.86 -4.22
C GLY A 214 0.66 -3.72 -3.21
N PHE A 215 -0.55 -3.59 -2.65
CA PHE A 215 -0.84 -2.52 -1.69
C PHE A 215 -0.17 -2.75 -0.34
N TYR A 216 0.12 -4.01 0.02
CA TYR A 216 0.73 -4.37 1.30
C TYR A 216 2.21 -3.98 1.36
N ASP A 217 2.97 -4.33 0.32
CA ASP A 217 4.41 -4.09 0.20
C ASP A 217 4.73 -2.82 -0.58
N ALA A 218 3.76 -1.92 -0.75
CA ALA A 218 3.96 -0.65 -1.44
C ALA A 218 5.12 0.13 -0.81
N GLU A 219 6.02 0.63 -1.64
CA GLU A 219 7.25 1.27 -1.17
C GLU A 219 7.03 2.76 -0.88
N GLY A 220 7.58 3.22 0.23
CA GLY A 220 7.44 4.59 0.70
C GLY A 220 8.17 5.60 -0.18
N LEU A 221 7.51 6.71 -0.50
CA LEU A 221 8.11 7.83 -1.24
C LEU A 221 7.92 9.15 -0.47
N THR A 222 8.99 9.94 -0.38
CA THR A 222 8.93 11.35 0.03
C THR A 222 8.92 12.27 -1.20
N ARG A 223 8.87 13.58 -0.97
CA ARG A 223 9.16 14.58 -2.00
C ARG A 223 10.50 14.26 -2.69
N GLY A 224 10.53 14.32 -4.02
CA GLY A 224 11.75 14.11 -4.80
C GLY A 224 11.51 13.43 -6.14
N GLU A 225 12.62 13.22 -6.85
CA GLU A 225 12.67 12.38 -8.05
C GLU A 225 13.15 10.97 -7.68
N TRP A 226 12.42 9.96 -8.11
CA TRP A 226 12.64 8.55 -7.76
C TRP A 226 12.77 7.70 -9.01
N THR A 227 13.80 6.87 -9.09
CA THR A 227 14.05 6.00 -10.24
C THR A 227 13.82 4.53 -9.91
N ALA A 228 13.25 3.81 -10.87
CA ALA A 228 12.98 2.39 -10.78
C ALA A 228 13.14 1.72 -12.15
N ARG A 229 13.04 0.39 -12.16
CA ARG A 229 12.93 -0.41 -13.37
C ARG A 229 11.60 -1.15 -13.35
N ILE A 230 10.87 -1.12 -14.46
CA ILE A 230 9.57 -1.79 -14.61
C ILE A 230 9.61 -2.76 -15.79
N GLU A 231 9.18 -3.99 -15.58
CA GLU A 231 9.07 -5.00 -16.63
C GLU A 231 7.73 -4.88 -17.37
N PRO A 232 7.69 -5.16 -18.69
CA PRO A 232 6.43 -5.26 -19.42
C PRO A 232 5.49 -6.29 -18.78
N GLY A 233 4.25 -5.88 -18.49
CA GLY A 233 3.25 -6.68 -17.78
C GLY A 233 3.27 -6.51 -16.25
N ALA A 234 4.25 -5.82 -15.68
CA ALA A 234 4.32 -5.60 -14.24
C ALA A 234 3.48 -4.39 -13.78
N SER A 235 3.07 -4.44 -12.52
CA SER A 235 2.52 -3.30 -11.76
C SER A 235 3.42 -3.02 -10.56
N LEU A 236 3.95 -1.79 -10.46
CA LEU A 236 4.70 -1.32 -9.30
C LEU A 236 3.79 -0.48 -8.39
N PHE A 237 3.93 -0.69 -7.08
CA PHE A 237 3.16 -0.01 -6.05
C PHE A 237 4.07 0.82 -5.13
N TYR A 238 3.63 2.06 -4.89
CA TYR A 238 4.28 3.01 -3.99
C TYR A 238 3.24 3.64 -3.07
N ARG A 239 3.67 4.26 -1.98
CA ARG A 239 2.81 5.04 -1.07
C ARG A 239 3.48 6.33 -0.62
N VAL A 240 2.69 7.39 -0.55
CA VAL A 240 3.13 8.73 -0.13
C VAL A 240 2.30 9.13 1.10
N PRO A 241 2.91 9.56 2.21
CA PRO A 241 2.16 10.07 3.33
C PRO A 241 1.72 11.50 3.02
N VAL A 242 0.41 11.76 3.04
CA VAL A 242 -0.16 13.09 2.78
C VAL A 242 -1.04 13.47 3.95
N ASP A 243 -0.69 14.57 4.61
CA ASP A 243 -1.38 15.05 5.80
C ASP A 243 -2.48 16.08 5.46
N TRP A 244 -3.30 16.40 6.45
CA TRP A 244 -4.34 17.43 6.31
C TRP A 244 -3.75 18.76 5.83
N GLY A 245 -4.44 19.40 4.88
CA GLY A 245 -4.02 20.65 4.25
C GLY A 245 -2.96 20.52 3.17
N GLN A 246 -2.35 19.34 3.00
CA GLN A 246 -1.32 19.13 2.00
C GLN A 246 -1.89 18.67 0.66
N GLN A 247 -1.22 19.01 -0.42
CA GLN A 247 -1.59 18.69 -1.79
C GLN A 247 -0.54 17.77 -2.42
N LEU A 248 -1.00 16.70 -3.09
CA LEU A 248 -0.14 15.72 -3.74
C LEU A 248 -0.08 15.96 -5.25
N PHE A 249 1.13 16.00 -5.80
CA PHE A 249 1.41 16.01 -7.22
C PHE A 249 2.32 14.84 -7.56
N VAL A 250 1.95 14.07 -8.58
CA VAL A 250 2.73 12.92 -9.05
C VAL A 250 2.78 12.92 -10.57
N SER A 251 3.99 12.75 -11.11
CA SER A 251 4.21 12.43 -12.51
C SER A 251 5.14 11.23 -12.65
N ALA A 252 5.04 10.55 -13.79
CA ALA A 252 5.85 9.41 -14.15
C ALA A 252 6.40 9.57 -15.58
N ASP A 253 7.69 9.32 -15.74
CA ASP A 253 8.35 9.22 -17.03
C ASP A 253 8.70 7.76 -17.33
N LEU A 254 8.32 7.29 -18.50
CA LEU A 254 8.82 6.05 -19.08
C LEU A 254 10.00 6.38 -19.98
N GLY A 255 11.17 5.78 -19.68
CA GLY A 255 12.41 6.01 -20.41
C GLY A 255 12.35 5.59 -21.88
N SER A 256 13.25 6.14 -22.69
CA SER A 256 13.38 5.75 -24.10
C SER A 256 13.94 4.33 -24.26
N SER A 257 13.65 3.72 -25.40
CA SER A 257 14.21 2.44 -25.82
C SER A 257 14.55 2.48 -27.30
N PRO A 258 15.68 1.89 -27.74
CA PRO A 258 15.93 1.63 -29.14
C PRO A 258 14.81 0.80 -29.78
N GLY A 259 14.62 0.97 -31.10
CA GLY A 259 13.60 0.27 -31.88
C GLY A 259 12.58 1.22 -32.50
N THR A 260 11.72 0.67 -33.35
CA THR A 260 10.61 1.40 -33.99
C THR A 260 9.31 0.65 -33.73
N GLY A 261 8.23 1.37 -33.50
CA GLY A 261 6.92 0.77 -33.23
C GLY A 261 6.00 1.75 -32.51
N PHE A 262 4.81 1.27 -32.19
CA PHE A 262 3.82 2.06 -31.45
C PHE A 262 2.95 1.14 -30.59
N VAL A 263 2.83 1.48 -29.31
CA VAL A 263 1.95 0.79 -28.37
C VAL A 263 0.99 1.80 -27.77
N SER A 264 -0.31 1.61 -28.01
CA SER A 264 -1.36 2.42 -27.38
C SER A 264 -1.51 2.07 -25.90
N GLY A 265 -1.62 3.09 -25.03
CA GLY A 265 -1.72 2.93 -23.58
C GLY A 265 -0.70 1.97 -22.99
N ALA A 266 0.56 2.26 -23.33
CA ALA A 266 1.73 1.57 -22.83
C ALA A 266 1.88 1.72 -21.31
N LEU A 267 1.62 2.90 -20.76
CA LEU A 267 1.77 3.20 -19.33
C LEU A 267 0.43 3.63 -18.74
N ALA A 268 0.02 3.02 -17.63
CA ALA A 268 -1.13 3.42 -16.85
C ALA A 268 -0.72 3.73 -15.40
N MET A 269 -1.08 4.92 -14.90
CA MET A 269 -0.80 5.34 -13.53
C MET A 269 -2.10 5.71 -12.81
N SER A 270 -2.30 5.19 -11.61
CA SER A 270 -3.51 5.43 -10.80
C SER A 270 -3.14 5.74 -9.36
N LEU A 271 -3.89 6.64 -8.74
CA LEU A 271 -3.76 7.04 -7.35
C LEU A 271 -4.96 6.56 -6.54
N TYR A 272 -4.69 5.99 -5.37
CA TYR A 272 -5.69 5.50 -4.43
C TYR A 272 -5.52 6.18 -3.07
N ASN A 273 -6.63 6.44 -2.39
CA ASN A 273 -6.63 7.03 -1.05
C ASN A 273 -6.35 5.96 0.04
N PRO A 274 -6.25 6.33 1.34
CA PRO A 274 -6.00 5.38 2.43
C PRO A 274 -7.00 4.20 2.52
N ALA A 275 -8.25 4.42 2.11
CA ALA A 275 -9.29 3.38 2.03
C ALA A 275 -9.26 2.58 0.71
N ARG A 276 -8.21 2.74 -0.11
CA ARG A 276 -8.02 2.15 -1.45
C ARG A 276 -9.11 2.52 -2.47
N GLY A 277 -9.78 3.66 -2.27
CA GLY A 277 -10.66 4.26 -3.27
C GLY A 277 -9.86 4.99 -4.35
N LEU A 278 -10.24 4.83 -5.62
CA LEU A 278 -9.59 5.49 -6.75
C LEU A 278 -9.81 7.01 -6.66
N VAL A 279 -8.71 7.75 -6.48
CA VAL A 279 -8.70 9.21 -6.53
C VAL A 279 -8.69 9.68 -7.99
N GLY A 280 -7.84 9.06 -8.81
CA GLY A 280 -7.74 9.41 -10.21
C GLY A 280 -6.69 8.59 -10.92
N ASP A 281 -6.68 8.70 -12.24
CA ASP A 281 -5.68 8.10 -13.09
C ASP A 281 -5.19 9.14 -14.10
N SER A 282 -3.96 8.99 -14.58
CA SER A 282 -3.38 9.90 -15.57
C SER A 282 -3.78 9.52 -17.02
N GLY A 283 -4.81 8.69 -17.17
CA GLY A 283 -5.12 8.01 -18.42
C GLY A 283 -4.09 6.93 -18.77
N SER A 284 -4.03 6.57 -20.05
CA SER A 284 -3.01 5.64 -20.55
C SER A 284 -2.21 6.31 -21.65
N VAL A 285 -0.89 6.33 -21.49
CA VAL A 285 0.00 7.03 -22.42
C VAL A 285 0.54 6.05 -23.45
N SER A 286 0.42 6.42 -24.73
CA SER A 286 0.99 5.66 -25.84
C SER A 286 2.50 5.85 -25.93
N TYR A 287 3.21 4.82 -26.37
CA TYR A 287 4.68 4.77 -26.42
C TYR A 287 5.17 4.43 -27.83
N ASP A 288 6.15 5.19 -28.31
CA ASP A 288 6.74 5.10 -29.64
C ASP A 288 8.26 4.85 -29.58
N GLY A 289 8.77 4.41 -28.42
CA GLY A 289 10.19 4.24 -28.13
C GLY A 289 10.88 5.50 -27.59
N ARG A 290 10.28 6.69 -27.72
CA ARG A 290 10.79 7.92 -27.09
C ARG A 290 10.27 8.05 -25.66
N GLN A 291 10.99 8.81 -24.84
CA GLN A 291 10.56 9.09 -23.47
C GLN A 291 9.15 9.71 -23.48
N LYS A 292 8.29 9.24 -22.57
CA LYS A 292 6.93 9.74 -22.39
C LYS A 292 6.71 10.10 -20.93
N THR A 293 6.02 11.21 -20.72
CA THR A 293 5.63 11.72 -19.39
C THR A 293 4.13 11.65 -19.23
N THR A 294 3.67 11.30 -18.04
CA THR A 294 2.28 11.38 -17.62
C THR A 294 2.19 11.97 -16.22
N ALA A 295 1.11 12.68 -15.91
CA ALA A 295 0.90 13.30 -14.60
C ALA A 295 -0.57 13.17 -14.19
N LEU A 296 -0.81 13.12 -12.88
CA LEU A 296 -2.17 13.21 -12.36
C LEU A 296 -2.70 14.63 -12.57
N ASP A 297 -4.01 14.75 -12.80
CA ASP A 297 -4.69 16.04 -12.73
C ASP A 297 -4.45 16.70 -11.36
N PRO A 298 -4.37 18.04 -11.27
CA PRO A 298 -4.17 18.73 -10.01
C PRO A 298 -5.28 18.43 -8.99
N LEU A 299 -4.93 17.66 -7.96
CA LEU A 299 -5.82 17.24 -6.88
C LEU A 299 -5.98 18.37 -5.85
N PRO A 300 -7.12 18.50 -5.16
CA PRO A 300 -7.22 19.44 -4.05
C PRO A 300 -6.32 19.03 -2.87
N PRO A 301 -6.05 19.94 -1.93
CA PRO A 301 -5.45 19.56 -0.67
C PRO A 301 -6.34 18.56 0.08
N VAL A 302 -5.70 17.69 0.85
CA VAL A 302 -6.37 16.75 1.76
C VAL A 302 -7.16 17.55 2.79
N ALA A 303 -8.47 17.36 2.82
CA ALA A 303 -9.36 18.12 3.70
C ALA A 303 -10.55 17.25 4.08
N TYR A 304 -10.96 17.29 5.35
CA TYR A 304 -12.10 16.49 5.84
C TYR A 304 -13.36 16.80 5.03
N GLU A 305 -13.52 18.07 4.69
CA GLU A 305 -14.65 18.67 3.99
C GLU A 305 -14.82 18.17 2.56
N ASN A 306 -13.77 17.62 1.94
CA ASN A 306 -13.84 17.05 0.60
C ASN A 306 -14.94 15.96 0.51
N ARG A 307 -15.28 15.30 1.62
CA ARG A 307 -16.36 14.29 1.68
C ARG A 307 -17.74 14.84 1.32
N PHE A 308 -17.97 16.14 1.52
CA PHE A 308 -19.23 16.82 1.19
C PHE A 308 -19.24 17.41 -0.22
N GLY A 309 -18.11 17.36 -0.93
CA GLY A 309 -18.01 17.76 -2.32
C GLY A 309 -18.62 16.73 -3.27
N SER A 310 -19.05 17.19 -4.45
CA SER A 310 -19.63 16.33 -5.49
C SER A 310 -18.63 15.88 -6.56
N ARG A 311 -17.48 16.55 -6.67
CA ARG A 311 -16.48 16.28 -7.71
C ARG A 311 -15.69 15.01 -7.40
N SER A 312 -15.81 13.99 -8.26
CA SER A 312 -14.97 12.79 -8.21
C SER A 312 -13.49 13.13 -8.30
N GLY A 313 -12.67 12.35 -7.61
CA GLY A 313 -11.26 12.59 -7.35
C GLY A 313 -11.02 13.62 -6.26
N ALA A 314 -11.71 14.77 -6.32
CA ALA A 314 -11.63 15.76 -5.26
C ALA A 314 -12.22 15.22 -3.94
N LYS A 315 -13.40 14.59 -3.99
CA LYS A 315 -14.02 14.02 -2.79
C LYS A 315 -13.20 12.89 -2.19
N GLU A 316 -12.41 12.15 -2.98
CA GLU A 316 -11.54 11.08 -2.50
C GLU A 316 -10.31 11.59 -1.74
N MET A 317 -9.97 12.88 -1.85
CA MET A 317 -8.94 13.56 -1.07
C MET A 317 -9.41 13.90 0.37
N ARG A 318 -10.26 13.06 0.97
CA ARG A 318 -10.92 13.32 2.26
C ARG A 318 -10.20 12.77 3.49
N PHE A 319 -9.01 12.21 3.31
CA PHE A 319 -8.29 11.45 4.33
C PHE A 319 -6.83 11.89 4.41
N ALA A 320 -6.32 12.19 5.60
CA ALA A 320 -4.89 12.09 5.82
C ALA A 320 -4.47 10.60 5.82
N GLY A 321 -3.23 10.31 5.45
CA GLY A 321 -2.67 8.95 5.51
C GLY A 321 -1.88 8.56 4.28
N TRP A 322 -1.84 7.26 4.01
CA TRP A 322 -1.16 6.71 2.85
C TRP A 322 -1.97 6.87 1.56
N TYR A 323 -1.43 7.61 0.60
CA TYR A 323 -1.90 7.61 -0.77
C TYR A 323 -1.06 6.66 -1.62
N TYR A 324 -1.71 5.70 -2.27
CA TYR A 324 -1.03 4.63 -2.99
C TYR A 324 -0.99 4.91 -4.49
N LEU A 325 0.19 4.82 -5.08
CA LEU A 325 0.41 4.95 -6.51
C LEU A 325 0.63 3.57 -7.12
N ARG A 326 -0.16 3.22 -8.14
CA ARG A 326 0.08 2.05 -8.99
C ARG A 326 0.53 2.51 -10.38
N VAL A 327 1.69 2.04 -10.82
CA VAL A 327 2.17 2.23 -12.20
C VAL A 327 2.22 0.88 -12.88
N SER A 328 1.64 0.75 -14.07
CA SER A 328 1.58 -0.52 -14.80
C SER A 328 2.06 -0.35 -16.24
N LEU A 329 2.91 -1.25 -16.69
CA LEU A 329 3.46 -1.26 -18.05
C LEU A 329 2.78 -2.36 -18.87
N ASN A 330 2.24 -1.98 -20.03
CA ASN A 330 1.57 -2.90 -20.94
C ASN A 330 2.57 -3.95 -21.48
N PRO A 331 2.24 -5.26 -21.42
CA PRO A 331 3.13 -6.32 -21.95
C PRO A 331 3.44 -6.17 -23.44
N GLU A 332 2.59 -5.48 -24.21
CA GLU A 332 2.83 -5.20 -25.63
C GLU A 332 4.09 -4.33 -25.87
N VAL A 333 4.49 -3.54 -24.87
CA VAL A 333 5.78 -2.81 -24.91
C VAL A 333 6.94 -3.77 -25.02
N GLY A 334 6.91 -4.90 -24.30
CA GLY A 334 7.94 -5.93 -24.38
C GLY A 334 7.94 -6.67 -25.71
N ARG A 335 6.77 -6.88 -26.32
CA ARG A 335 6.64 -7.50 -27.64
C ARG A 335 7.16 -6.59 -28.76
N THR A 336 6.91 -5.28 -28.65
CA THR A 336 7.29 -4.29 -29.68
C THR A 336 8.73 -3.80 -29.53
N PHE A 337 9.18 -3.50 -28.31
CA PHE A 337 10.47 -2.84 -28.03
C PHE A 337 11.48 -3.73 -27.25
N GLY A 338 11.12 -5.00 -27.00
CA GLY A 338 11.96 -6.01 -26.36
C GLY A 338 11.58 -6.32 -24.90
N ALA A 339 11.57 -7.59 -24.54
CA ALA A 339 11.30 -8.07 -23.18
C ALA A 339 12.47 -7.80 -22.24
N LYS A 340 12.56 -6.57 -21.74
CA LYS A 340 13.59 -6.10 -20.79
C LYS A 340 12.97 -5.11 -19.81
N PRO A 341 13.58 -4.86 -18.64
CA PRO A 341 13.13 -3.78 -17.76
C PRO A 341 13.29 -2.41 -18.44
N TYR A 342 12.32 -1.52 -18.28
CA TYR A 342 12.33 -0.14 -18.76
C TYR A 342 12.60 0.83 -17.60
N GLY A 343 13.25 1.95 -17.88
CA GLY A 343 13.45 3.00 -16.88
C GLY A 343 12.13 3.68 -16.54
N LEU A 344 11.85 3.80 -15.25
CA LEU A 344 10.72 4.55 -14.71
C LEU A 344 11.27 5.65 -13.79
N THR A 345 10.83 6.88 -13.98
CA THR A 345 11.15 8.00 -13.09
C THR A 345 9.85 8.59 -12.54
N LEU A 346 9.69 8.61 -11.23
CA LEU A 346 8.55 9.23 -10.54
C LEU A 346 8.99 10.57 -9.95
N ARG A 347 8.21 11.62 -10.17
CA ARG A 347 8.38 12.90 -9.45
C ARG A 347 7.21 13.08 -8.51
N VAL A 348 7.52 13.14 -7.22
CA VAL A 348 6.54 13.30 -6.15
C VAL A 348 6.75 14.64 -5.48
N ASN A 349 5.70 15.45 -5.41
CA ASN A 349 5.69 16.67 -4.60
C ASN A 349 4.50 16.63 -3.66
N VAL A 350 4.77 16.92 -2.38
CA VAL A 350 3.75 17.15 -1.36
C VAL A 350 3.91 18.60 -0.93
N GLU A 351 2.94 19.43 -1.28
CA GLU A 351 2.95 20.87 -1.05
C GLU A 351 1.97 21.29 0.04
N GLY A 352 2.22 22.43 0.67
CA GLY A 352 1.42 22.93 1.77
C GLY A 352 1.86 22.41 3.14
N ALA A 353 1.63 23.23 4.17
CA ALA A 353 1.91 22.85 5.55
C ALA A 353 0.86 21.86 6.05
N ALA A 354 1.30 20.85 6.80
CA ALA A 354 0.41 19.98 7.54
C ALA A 354 -0.42 20.81 8.53
N LYS A 355 -1.72 20.56 8.56
CA LYS A 355 -2.69 21.22 9.43
C LYS A 355 -3.24 20.23 10.44
N SER A 356 -3.88 20.74 11.48
CA SER A 356 -4.64 19.90 12.39
C SER A 356 -5.81 19.26 11.65
N GLY A 357 -5.94 17.94 11.78
CA GLY A 357 -7.09 17.19 11.29
C GLY A 357 -8.33 17.34 12.16
N PRO A 358 -9.43 16.66 11.80
CA PRO A 358 -10.59 16.55 12.67
C PRO A 358 -10.23 15.89 13.99
N ARG A 359 -10.95 16.26 15.06
CA ARG A 359 -10.79 15.60 16.36
C ARG A 359 -11.60 14.30 16.39
N TYR A 360 -10.94 13.19 16.14
CA TYR A 360 -11.55 11.86 16.21
C TYR A 360 -11.85 11.43 17.66
N ALA A 361 -12.91 10.65 17.84
CA ALA A 361 -13.33 10.05 19.11
C ALA A 361 -12.50 8.80 19.50
N GLY A 362 -11.51 8.46 18.68
CA GLY A 362 -10.59 7.35 18.88
C GLY A 362 -9.42 7.44 17.90
N PRO A 363 -8.51 6.44 17.90
CA PRO A 363 -7.38 6.41 16.98
C PRO A 363 -7.82 6.40 15.52
N ALA A 364 -7.33 7.34 14.72
CA ALA A 364 -7.66 7.45 13.30
C ALA A 364 -7.07 6.32 12.44
N GLY A 365 -6.04 5.62 12.92
CA GLY A 365 -5.42 4.47 12.25
C GLY A 365 -4.89 4.82 10.87
N ASP A 366 -5.53 4.27 9.83
CA ASP A 366 -5.19 4.51 8.42
C ASP A 366 -5.40 5.97 7.99
N PHE A 367 -6.24 6.72 8.72
CA PHE A 367 -6.70 8.07 8.37
C PHE A 367 -5.91 9.20 9.05
N ALA A 368 -4.64 8.93 9.38
CA ALA A 368 -3.72 9.90 9.95
C ALA A 368 -2.27 9.65 9.48
N VAL A 369 -1.46 10.70 9.51
CA VAL A 369 -0.01 10.61 9.28
C VAL A 369 0.73 10.78 10.62
N ASP A 370 1.25 9.67 11.13
CA ASP A 370 2.12 9.62 12.31
C ASP A 370 3.61 9.66 11.90
N GLU A 371 4.52 9.77 12.88
CA GLU A 371 5.97 9.74 12.66
C GLU A 371 6.42 8.43 11.98
N GLY A 372 5.84 7.29 12.37
CA GLY A 372 6.17 6.00 11.77
C GLY A 372 5.92 5.96 10.25
N LYS A 373 4.81 6.54 9.77
CA LYS A 373 4.55 6.66 8.33
C LYS A 373 5.56 7.57 7.63
N ARG A 374 6.00 8.65 8.27
CA ARG A 374 7.00 9.58 7.70
C ARG A 374 8.37 8.91 7.63
N ASP A 375 8.76 8.22 8.69
CA ASP A 375 10.02 7.48 8.78
C ASP A 375 10.05 6.32 7.78
N GLU A 376 8.94 5.60 7.62
CA GLU A 376 8.80 4.54 6.62
C GLU A 376 8.88 5.09 5.19
N ALA A 377 8.31 6.26 4.93
CA ALA A 377 8.45 6.92 3.63
C ALA A 377 9.88 7.37 3.33
N ALA A 378 10.61 7.84 4.35
CA ALA A 378 12.00 8.26 4.23
C ALA A 378 12.97 7.07 4.16
N GLY A 379 12.65 5.96 4.85
CA GLY A 379 13.48 4.77 4.97
C GLY A 379 13.61 3.96 3.68
N GLY A 380 14.80 3.41 3.43
CA GLY A 380 15.09 2.39 2.39
C GLY A 380 14.43 1.03 2.69
N PRO A 381 14.36 0.09 1.73
CA PRO A 381 13.64 -1.19 1.90
C PRO A 381 14.19 -1.99 3.11
N GLY A 382 13.29 -2.41 4.01
CA GLY A 382 13.62 -3.31 5.14
C GLY A 382 13.07 -2.96 6.54
N GLY A 383 12.45 -1.78 6.72
CA GLY A 383 12.07 -1.29 8.07
C GLY A 383 10.94 -2.05 8.79
N ALA A 384 10.14 -2.83 8.07
CA ALA A 384 8.93 -3.46 8.64
C ALA A 384 9.16 -4.86 9.23
N ALA A 385 10.26 -5.55 8.90
CA ALA A 385 10.48 -6.94 9.33
C ALA A 385 11.48 -7.08 10.50
N ASP A 386 12.40 -6.13 10.69
CA ASP A 386 13.50 -6.29 11.65
C ASP A 386 13.40 -5.41 12.91
N SER A 387 12.51 -4.40 12.92
CA SER A 387 12.35 -3.50 14.06
C SER A 387 11.68 -4.18 15.26
N GLY A 388 10.70 -5.06 15.02
CA GLY A 388 10.01 -5.81 16.07
C GLY A 388 10.89 -6.87 16.72
N THR A 389 11.67 -7.61 15.93
CA THR A 389 12.61 -8.63 16.41
C THR A 389 13.82 -8.02 17.12
N MET A 390 14.40 -6.93 16.59
CA MET A 390 15.51 -6.25 17.27
C MET A 390 15.07 -5.51 18.54
N ALA A 391 13.86 -4.92 18.58
CA ALA A 391 13.33 -4.32 19.80
C ALA A 391 13.00 -5.38 20.88
N LEU A 392 12.48 -6.54 20.48
CA LEU A 392 12.22 -7.66 21.38
C LEU A 392 13.52 -8.28 21.91
N VAL A 393 14.54 -8.43 21.06
CA VAL A 393 15.89 -8.90 21.45
C VAL A 393 16.59 -7.89 22.36
N ALA A 394 16.47 -6.59 22.09
CA ALA A 394 17.02 -5.54 22.95
C ALA A 394 16.33 -5.50 24.33
N ALA A 395 15.00 -5.63 24.37
CA ALA A 395 14.26 -5.72 25.62
C ALA A 395 14.58 -7.00 26.42
N ALA A 396 14.71 -8.14 25.74
CA ALA A 396 15.09 -9.41 26.36
C ALA A 396 16.53 -9.41 26.88
N GLY A 397 17.47 -8.79 26.14
CA GLY A 397 18.88 -8.68 26.50
C GLY A 397 19.14 -7.80 27.72
N ILE A 398 18.43 -6.67 27.84
CA ILE A 398 18.55 -5.78 29.02
C ILE A 398 17.86 -6.42 30.24
N GLY A 399 16.71 -7.08 30.05
CA GLY A 399 15.97 -7.72 31.14
C GLY A 399 16.73 -8.87 31.81
N THR A 400 17.38 -9.74 31.02
CA THR A 400 18.17 -10.86 31.57
C THR A 400 19.50 -10.40 32.19
N GLY A 401 20.17 -9.42 31.59
CA GLY A 401 21.41 -8.85 32.15
C GLY A 401 21.20 -8.23 33.53
N THR A 402 20.10 -7.49 33.72
CA THR A 402 19.81 -6.83 35.00
C THR A 402 19.45 -7.83 36.11
N LEU A 403 18.71 -8.89 35.78
CA LEU A 403 18.40 -9.96 36.74
C LEU A 403 19.65 -10.73 37.19
N LEU A 404 20.59 -11.00 36.28
CA LEU A 404 21.85 -11.65 36.62
C LEU A 404 22.69 -10.80 37.58
N VAL A 405 22.78 -9.49 37.35
CA VAL A 405 23.53 -8.57 38.23
C VAL A 405 22.88 -8.46 39.60
N LEU A 406 21.55 -8.36 39.67
CA LEU A 406 20.82 -8.33 40.95
C LEU A 406 20.96 -9.65 41.72
N TRP A 407 20.91 -10.79 41.02
CA TRP A 407 21.13 -12.09 41.62
C TRP A 407 22.56 -12.25 42.15
N LEU A 408 23.57 -11.84 41.39
CA LEU A 408 24.97 -11.83 41.83
C LEU A 408 25.20 -10.89 43.02
N GLY A 409 24.56 -9.72 43.01
CA GLY A 409 24.60 -8.77 44.12
C GLY A 409 23.98 -9.33 45.40
N ALA A 410 22.82 -9.99 45.28
CA ALA A 410 22.17 -10.65 46.41
C ALA A 410 23.00 -11.83 46.94
N TRP A 411 23.57 -12.64 46.04
CA TRP A 411 24.41 -13.79 46.42
C TRP A 411 25.69 -13.36 47.13
N THR A 412 26.37 -12.32 46.63
CA THR A 412 27.57 -11.77 47.29
C THR A 412 27.26 -11.17 48.66
N LEU A 413 26.13 -10.47 48.83
CA LEU A 413 25.68 -9.99 50.14
C LEU A 413 25.37 -11.12 51.12
N LEU A 414 24.72 -12.19 50.66
CA LEU A 414 24.42 -13.38 51.47
C LEU A 414 25.70 -14.14 51.86
N ALA A 415 26.66 -14.26 50.94
CA ALA A 415 27.95 -14.87 51.21
C ALA A 415 28.75 -14.07 52.26
N ARG A 416 28.79 -12.73 52.16
CA ARG A 416 29.45 -11.87 53.17
C ARG A 416 28.78 -11.94 54.54
N ARG A 417 27.44 -12.04 54.59
CA ARG A 417 26.69 -12.19 55.85
C ARG A 417 26.90 -13.55 56.53
N ARG A 418 27.20 -14.61 55.77
CA ARG A 418 27.58 -15.92 56.34
C ARG A 418 29.02 -15.95 56.85
N ALA A 419 29.94 -15.27 56.17
CA ALA A 419 31.33 -15.13 56.64
C ALA A 419 31.44 -14.29 57.94
N ALA A 420 30.59 -13.27 58.12
CA ALA A 420 30.55 -12.46 59.34
C ALA A 420 29.85 -13.13 60.54
N ARG A 421 29.31 -14.34 60.38
CA ARG A 421 28.66 -15.13 61.45
C ARG A 421 29.52 -16.32 61.93
N MET A 422 30.78 -16.41 61.52
CA MET A 422 31.73 -17.32 62.17
C MET A 422 32.28 -16.66 63.44
N PRO A 423 31.97 -17.17 64.65
CA PRO A 423 32.67 -16.77 65.85
C PRO A 423 34.08 -17.34 65.78
N ALA A 424 35.10 -16.48 65.84
CA ALA A 424 36.43 -16.91 66.20
C ALA A 424 36.40 -17.30 67.69
N GLY A 425 36.32 -18.59 67.96
CA GLY A 425 36.48 -19.18 69.27
C GLY A 425 37.86 -19.85 69.37
N ARG A 426 38.66 -19.30 70.29
CA ARG A 426 39.99 -19.70 70.80
C ARG A 426 41.22 -19.36 69.96
#